data_AF-A0A968ZGR4-F1
#
_entry.id   AF-A0A968ZGR4-F1
#
_cell.length_a   1.000
_cell.length_b   1.000
_cell.length_c   1.000
_cell.angle_alpha   90.00
_cell.angle_beta   90.00
_cell.angle_gamma   90.00
#
_symmetry.space_group_name_H-M   'P 1'
#
loop_
_entity.id
_entity.type
_entity.pdbx_description
1 polymer ?
#
loop_
_entity_poly.entity_id
_entity_poly.type
_entity_poly.pdbx_seq_one_letter_code
_entity_poly.pdbx_strand_id
1 'polypeptide(L)' 'MLARAKVNLYLHITGRRADGYHLLDSLIVFADAGDEIALAPADELSLTIDGPFAAGLGAGPDNLVLRAAQALQEVTGTRR' A
#
# COMPACT_ATOMS: atom_id res chain seq x y z
N MET A 1 -4.07 -10.61 -7.66
CA MET A 1 -5.03 -10.19 -6.61
C MET A 1 -5.36 -8.72 -6.82
N LEU A 2 -6.62 -8.30 -6.68
CA LEU A 2 -7.01 -6.89 -6.85
C LEU A 2 -6.88 -6.13 -5.51
N ALA A 3 -5.98 -5.15 -5.46
CA ALA A 3 -5.83 -4.20 -4.36
C ALA A 3 -6.74 -2.99 -4.60
N ARG A 4 -7.95 -3.05 -4.06
CA ARG A 4 -9.00 -2.05 -4.33
C ARG A 4 -8.65 -0.68 -3.77
N ALA A 5 -8.86 0.35 -4.60
CA ALA A 5 -8.79 1.73 -4.15
C ALA A 5 -9.90 2.01 -3.14
N LYS A 6 -9.64 2.95 -2.22
CA LYS A 6 -10.62 3.40 -1.22
C LYS A 6 -11.10 4.81 -1.51
N VAL A 7 -12.35 5.09 -1.19
CA VAL A 7 -12.94 6.42 -1.21
C VAL A 7 -13.47 6.75 0.18
N ASN A 8 -13.12 7.92 0.70
CA ASN A 8 -13.77 8.47 1.89
C ASN A 8 -15.05 9.17 1.42
N LEU A 9 -16.23 8.61 1.70
CA LEU A 9 -17.51 9.25 1.37
C LEU A 9 -17.77 10.47 2.25
N TYR A 10 -17.26 10.45 3.48
CA TYR A 10 -17.01 11.65 4.26
C TYR A 10 -15.69 11.53 5.03
N LEU A 11 -15.14 12.69 5.36
CA LEU A 11 -13.97 12.84 6.22
C LEU A 11 -14.16 14.08 7.09
N HIS A 12 -14.29 13.87 8.39
CA HIS A 12 -14.47 14.93 9.37
C HIS A 12 -13.27 14.94 10.34
N ILE A 13 -12.62 16.10 10.44
CA ILE A 13 -11.57 16.33 11.42
C ILE A 13 -12.23 16.75 12.73
N THR A 14 -12.16 15.91 13.75
CA THR A 14 -12.86 16.13 15.03
C THR A 14 -11.96 16.69 16.13
N GLY A 15 -10.65 16.80 15.87
CA GLY A 15 -9.70 17.38 16.81
C GLY A 15 -8.25 17.21 16.37
N ARG A 16 -7.34 17.62 17.25
CA ARG A 16 -5.89 17.45 17.09
C ARG A 16 -5.31 16.76 18.31
N ARG A 17 -4.50 15.73 18.07
CA ARG A 17 -3.77 14.95 19.05
C ARG A 17 -2.51 15.69 19.51
N ALA A 18 -1.98 15.29 20.66
CA ALA A 18 -0.74 15.85 21.21
C ALA A 18 0.51 15.55 20.36
N ASP A 19 0.47 14.48 19.56
CA ASP A 19 1.55 14.10 18.63
C ASP A 19 1.47 14.84 17.27
N GLY A 20 0.57 15.81 17.14
CA GLY A 20 0.46 16.67 15.96
C GLY A 20 -0.51 16.17 14.90
N TYR A 21 -1.02 14.93 14.98
CA TYR A 21 -1.99 14.38 14.05
C TYR A 21 -3.44 14.79 14.35
N HIS A 22 -4.34 14.58 13.41
CA HIS A 22 -5.78 14.85 13.57
C HIS A 22 -6.56 13.62 14.04
N LEU A 23 -7.60 13.85 14.83
CA LEU A 23 -8.66 12.87 15.04
C LEU A 23 -9.58 12.91 13.82
N LEU A 24 -9.86 11.74 13.26
CA LEU A 24 -10.65 11.59 12.05
C LEU A 24 -11.89 10.74 12.34
N ASP A 25 -13.03 11.24 11.92
CA ASP A 25 -14.27 10.48 11.75
C ASP A 25 -14.53 10.36 10.24
N SER A 26 -14.68 9.15 9.73
CA SER A 26 -14.77 8.90 8.29
C SER A 26 -15.57 7.64 7.98
N LEU A 27 -16.38 7.70 6.93
CA LEU A 27 -16.92 6.52 6.26
C LEU A 27 -16.12 6.24 4.99
N ILE A 28 -15.62 5.02 4.90
CA ILE A 28 -14.78 4.56 3.80
C ILE A 28 -15.48 3.42 3.07
N VAL A 29 -15.39 3.43 1.74
CA VAL A 29 -15.81 2.33 0.87
C VAL A 29 -14.68 1.95 -0.08
N PHE A 30 -14.69 0.70 -0.53
CA PHE A 30 -13.81 0.25 -1.61
C PHE A 30 -14.48 0.52 -2.96
N ALA A 31 -13.72 1.06 -3.89
CA ALA A 31 -14.15 1.20 -5.27
C ALA A 31 -14.05 -0.16 -6.00
N ASP A 32 -14.67 -0.21 -7.18
CA ASP A 32 -14.49 -1.30 -8.13
C ASP A 32 -13.19 -1.20 -8.94
N ALA A 33 -12.48 -0.09 -8.80
CA ALA A 33 -11.13 0.10 -9.31
C ALA A 33 -10.08 -0.29 -8.27
N GLY A 34 -8.92 -0.73 -8.75
CA GLY A 34 -7.76 -1.07 -7.94
C GLY A 34 -6.59 -1.50 -8.80
N ASP A 35 -5.47 -1.75 -8.14
CA ASP A 35 -4.26 -2.24 -8.79
C ASP A 35 -4.25 -3.77 -8.77
N GLU A 36 -3.78 -4.39 -9.85
CA GLU A 36 -3.56 -5.84 -9.88
C GLU A 36 -2.15 -6.16 -9.39
N ILE A 37 -2.06 -7.02 -8.38
CA ILE A 37 -0.78 -7.51 -7.85
C ILE A 37 -0.62 -8.97 -8.24
N ALA A 38 0.47 -9.26 -8.94
CA ALA A 38 0.95 -10.60 -9.25
C ALA A 38 2.26 -10.86 -8.51
N LEU A 39 2.45 -12.11 -8.08
CA LEU A 39 3.64 -12.56 -7.36
C LEU A 39 4.16 -13.81 -8.07
N ALA A 40 5.47 -13.91 -8.23
CA ALA A 40 6.14 -15.08 -8.76
C ALA A 40 7.41 -15.35 -7.94
N PRO A 41 7.81 -16.62 -7.74
CA PRO A 41 9.08 -16.94 -7.12
C PRO A 41 10.24 -16.30 -7.90
N ALA A 42 11.18 -15.71 -7.17
CA ALA A 42 12.38 -15.09 -7.72
C ALA A 42 13.57 -15.34 -6.78
N ASP A 43 14.79 -15.20 -7.31
CA ASP A 43 16.00 -15.30 -6.48
C ASP A 43 16.18 -14.09 -5.57
N GLU A 44 15.71 -12.92 -6.02
CA GLU A 44 15.78 -11.66 -5.28
C GLU A 44 14.42 -10.96 -5.28
N LEU A 45 14.09 -10.31 -4.16
CA LEU A 45 12.89 -9.51 -4.03
C LEU A 45 13.02 -8.27 -4.93
N SER A 46 12.12 -8.15 -5.89
CA SER A 46 12.06 -7.03 -6.83
C SER A 46 10.61 -6.64 -7.10
N LEU A 47 10.41 -5.42 -7.60
CA LEU A 47 9.11 -4.89 -7.97
C LEU A 47 9.18 -4.26 -9.36
N THR A 48 8.25 -4.65 -10.22
CA THR A 48 7.96 -3.96 -11.47
C THR A 48 6.59 -3.30 -11.35
N ILE A 49 6.45 -2.08 -11.86
CA ILE A 49 5.20 -1.32 -11.84
C ILE A 49 4.92 -0.91 -13.29
N ASP A 50 3.71 -1.19 -13.76
CA ASP A 50 3.27 -0.90 -15.12
C ASP A 50 1.89 -0.23 -15.14
N GLY A 51 1.44 0.14 -16.35
CA GLY A 51 0.18 0.82 -16.55
C GLY A 51 0.23 2.36 -16.39
N PRO A 52 -0.94 3.01 -16.36
CA PRO A 52 -1.03 4.46 -16.26
C PRO A 52 -0.30 4.99 -15.03
N PHE A 53 0.45 6.08 -15.20
CA PHE A 53 1.19 6.78 -14.14
C PHE A 53 2.36 6.01 -13.49
N ALA A 54 2.67 4.79 -13.93
CA ALA A 54 3.77 4.00 -13.39
C ALA A 54 5.13 4.72 -13.43
N ALA A 55 5.38 5.54 -14.44
CA ALA A 55 6.61 6.35 -14.55
C ALA A 55 6.81 7.36 -13.40
N GLY A 56 5.75 7.72 -12.67
CA GLY A 56 5.82 8.57 -11.50
C GLY A 56 6.04 7.83 -10.18
N LEU A 57 6.12 6.49 -10.21
CA LEU A 57 6.25 5.64 -9.03
C LEU A 57 7.65 5.05 -8.92
N GLY A 58 8.19 5.03 -7.70
CA GLY A 58 9.46 4.38 -7.39
C GLY A 58 9.24 2.92 -7.01
N ALA A 59 10.06 2.02 -7.57
CA ALA A 59 10.22 0.63 -7.13
C ALA A 59 11.39 0.47 -6.13
N GLY A 60 11.68 1.53 -5.37
CA GLY A 60 12.73 1.58 -4.36
C GLY A 60 12.29 1.01 -3.00
N PRO A 61 13.21 0.93 -2.03
CA PRO A 61 12.94 0.35 -0.71
C PRO A 61 11.88 1.10 0.12
N ASP A 62 11.51 2.32 -0.28
CA ASP A 62 10.44 3.10 0.32
C ASP A 62 9.04 2.69 -0.17
N ASN A 63 8.95 1.93 -1.27
CA ASN A 63 7.69 1.41 -1.78
C ASN A 63 7.03 0.46 -0.77
N LEU A 64 5.76 0.73 -0.42
CA LEU A 64 5.04 -0.04 0.60
C LEU A 64 4.85 -1.51 0.23
N VAL A 65 4.81 -1.87 -1.06
CA VAL A 65 4.75 -3.28 -1.49
C VAL A 65 6.02 -4.02 -1.10
N LEU A 66 7.19 -3.42 -1.36
CA LEU A 66 8.49 -4.00 -1.00
C LEU A 66 8.69 -4.06 0.50
N ARG A 67 8.30 -3.00 1.24
CA ARG A 67 8.34 -3.00 2.70
C ARG A 67 7.44 -4.07 3.32
N ALA A 68 6.26 -4.30 2.74
CA ALA A 68 5.36 -5.35 3.19
C ALA A 68 5.95 -6.75 2.95
N ALA A 69 6.55 -6.98 1.78
CA ALA A 69 7.23 -8.24 1.47
C ALA A 69 8.41 -8.50 2.42
N GLN A 70 9.24 -7.49 2.70
CA GLN A 70 10.34 -7.58 3.67
C GLN A 70 9.85 -7.89 5.09
N ALA A 71 8.83 -7.18 5.57
CA ALA A 71 8.24 -7.45 6.88
C ALA A 71 7.68 -8.87 6.98
N LEU A 72 7.09 -9.40 5.90
CA LEU A 72 6.62 -10.78 5.85
C LEU A 72 7.78 -11.78 5.90
N GLN A 73 8.88 -11.53 5.19
CA GLN A 73 10.11 -12.34 5.26
C GLN A 73 10.68 -12.37 6.68
N GLU A 74 10.75 -11.22 7.35
CA GLU A 74 11.23 -11.10 8.73
C GLU A 74 10.38 -11.90 9.71
N VAL A 75 9.05 -11.80 9.63
CA VAL A 75 8.12 -12.50 10.53
C VAL A 75 8.11 -14.00 10.29
N THR A 76 8.27 -14.44 9.04
CA THR A 76 8.18 -15.87 8.68
C THR A 76 9.53 -16.58 8.65
N GLY A 77 10.65 -15.84 8.64
CA GLY A 77 11.99 -16.39 8.41
C GLY A 77 12.24 -16.87 6.97
N THR A 78 11.30 -16.61 6.06
CA THR A 78 11.37 -17.07 4.67
C THR A 78 12.21 -16.10 3.86
N ARG A 79 13.12 -16.61 3.01
CA ARG A 79 13.97 -15.79 2.14
C ARG A 79 13.55 -15.80 0.67
N ARG A 80 12.47 -16.52 0.32
CA ARG A 80 11.96 -16.73 -1.04
C ARG A 80 10.44 -16.77 -1.05
#